data_AF-A0A8J7ZU21-F1
#
_entry.id   AF-A0A8J7ZU21-F1
#
_cell.length_a   1.000
_cell.length_b   1.000
_cell.length_c   1.000
_cell.angle_alpha   90.00
_cell.angle_beta   90.00
_cell.angle_gamma   90.00
#
_symmetry.space_group_name_H-M   'P 1'
#
loop_
_entity.id
_entity.type
_entity.pdbx_description
1 polymer ?
#
loop_
_entity_poly.entity_id
_entity_poly.type
_entity_poly.pdbx_seq_one_letter_code
_entity_poly.pdbx_strand_id
1 'polypeptide(L)'
;MSLRDVVRDVEDRRKTLTVFNPRQGDGFVDDLRSYFERQNVTVRAEETDTGRPTDFAVLRRGDEVLTTTPADALADAVASPATSDDGDGADGSVRTDVLRYLNETTFTAYGVDRMLTASREIEDRAWRVGEGRLHAGFQYVSVLDGETDVYGNLAERPIDVHVYAAPDEAPPSLAGVSVHVESADEIERTWFVAFDGGGLDDQKCALLAEERGDRNFYGFWTYDPAIVDRIVDHLERRYVGR
;
A
#
# COMPACT_ATOMS: atom_id res chain seq x y z
N MET A 1 3.64 -17.19 10.28
CA MET A 1 3.29 -15.87 9.74
C MET A 1 2.16 -16.10 8.74
N SER A 2 1.18 -15.22 8.73
CA SER A 2 0.02 -15.20 7.82
C SER A 2 -0.11 -13.81 7.20
N LEU A 3 -0.94 -13.65 6.16
CA LEU A 3 -1.27 -12.33 5.59
C LEU A 3 -1.82 -11.38 6.65
N ARG A 4 -2.63 -11.88 7.58
CA ARG A 4 -3.17 -11.10 8.71
C ARG A 4 -2.08 -10.62 9.67
N ASP A 5 -1.00 -11.38 9.84
CA ASP A 5 0.14 -10.95 10.64
C ASP A 5 0.89 -9.80 9.95
N VAL A 6 0.95 -9.77 8.61
CA VAL A 6 1.50 -8.64 7.86
C VAL A 6 0.63 -7.40 8.05
N VAL A 7 -0.70 -7.53 7.95
CA VAL A 7 -1.64 -6.42 8.25
C VAL A 7 -1.41 -5.86 9.65
N ARG A 8 -1.29 -6.73 10.67
CA ARG A 8 -1.04 -6.30 12.05
C ARG A 8 0.34 -5.64 12.24
N ASP A 9 1.40 -6.21 11.69
CA ASP A 9 2.75 -5.62 11.80
C ASP A 9 2.83 -4.25 11.12
N VAL A 10 2.14 -4.08 9.99
CA VAL A 10 2.06 -2.79 9.30
C VAL A 10 1.20 -1.79 10.07
N GLU A 11 0.10 -2.24 10.69
CA GLU A 11 -0.73 -1.45 11.60
C GLU A 11 0.09 -0.93 12.79
N ASP A 12 0.88 -1.81 13.42
CA ASP A 12 1.73 -1.50 14.58
C ASP A 12 2.89 -0.55 14.24
N ARG A 13 3.29 -0.48 12.97
CA ARG A 13 4.34 0.45 12.46
C ARG A 13 3.83 1.88 12.21
N ARG A 14 2.77 2.29 12.90
CA ARG A 14 2.18 3.64 12.78
C ARG A 14 3.25 4.72 12.91
N LYS A 15 3.31 5.60 11.91
CA LYS A 15 4.23 6.74 11.89
C LYS A 15 3.63 7.89 12.70
N THR A 16 4.44 8.70 13.35
CA THR A 16 4.01 9.91 14.06
C THR A 16 4.66 11.12 13.41
N LEU A 17 3.84 12.03 12.91
CA LEU A 17 4.26 13.31 12.40
C LEU A 17 4.07 14.37 13.51
N THR A 18 5.17 14.86 14.06
CA THR A 18 5.16 15.92 15.07
C THR A 18 5.57 17.24 14.44
N VAL A 19 4.68 18.23 14.47
CA VAL A 19 4.96 19.61 14.03
C VAL A 19 5.41 20.43 15.23
N PHE A 20 6.61 21.00 15.18
CA PHE A 20 7.21 21.75 16.27
C PHE A 20 7.08 23.26 16.07
N ASN A 21 6.55 23.94 17.09
CA ASN A 21 6.30 25.39 17.15
C ASN A 21 5.67 25.95 15.84
N PRO A 22 4.45 25.52 15.45
CA PRO A 22 3.80 25.95 14.22
C PRO A 22 3.41 27.44 14.27
N ARG A 23 3.98 28.26 13.39
CA ARG A 23 3.66 29.69 13.27
C ARG A 23 2.31 29.96 12.61
N GLN A 24 1.80 28.98 11.85
CA GLN A 24 0.52 29.07 11.14
C GLN A 24 -0.68 28.75 12.05
N GLY A 25 -0.44 28.41 13.33
CA GLY A 25 -1.47 28.08 14.31
C GLY A 25 -2.07 26.69 14.12
N ASP A 26 -3.10 26.38 14.92
CA ASP A 26 -3.73 25.05 14.97
C ASP A 26 -4.38 24.61 13.63
N GLY A 27 -4.80 25.57 12.80
CA GLY A 27 -5.46 25.28 11.51
C GLY A 27 -4.59 24.44 10.56
N PHE A 28 -3.29 24.73 10.48
CA PHE A 28 -2.36 23.93 9.67
C PHE A 28 -2.24 22.48 10.17
N VAL A 29 -2.20 22.29 11.49
CA VAL A 29 -2.09 20.96 12.10
C VAL A 29 -3.39 20.19 11.91
N ASP A 30 -4.53 20.86 11.98
CA ASP A 30 -5.84 20.25 11.72
C ASP A 30 -6.00 19.85 10.24
N ASP A 31 -5.51 20.66 9.30
CA ASP A 31 -5.47 20.29 7.88
C ASP A 31 -4.60 19.04 7.64
N LEU A 32 -3.42 18.98 8.27
CA LEU A 32 -2.57 17.78 8.24
C LEU A 32 -3.29 16.58 8.88
N ARG A 33 -3.97 16.76 10.02
CA ARG A 33 -4.75 15.69 10.65
C ARG A 33 -5.84 15.18 9.71
N SER A 34 -6.58 16.06 9.05
CA SER A 34 -7.61 15.67 8.08
C SER A 34 -7.02 14.96 6.86
N TYR A 35 -5.86 15.40 6.37
CA TYR A 35 -5.17 14.74 5.27
C TYR A 35 -4.67 13.33 5.65
N PHE A 36 -4.06 13.21 6.82
CA PHE A 36 -3.46 11.97 7.33
C PHE A 36 -4.42 11.07 8.12
N GLU A 37 -5.67 11.48 8.36
CA GLU A 37 -6.68 10.70 9.10
C GLU A 37 -6.84 9.27 8.53
N ARG A 38 -6.65 9.16 7.21
CA ARG A 38 -6.77 7.94 6.42
C ARG A 38 -5.42 7.30 6.09
N GLN A 39 -4.33 7.77 6.66
CA GLN A 39 -3.01 7.15 6.51
C GLN A 39 -2.60 6.59 7.87
N ASN A 40 -1.64 5.64 7.93
CA ASN A 40 -1.18 5.11 9.23
C ASN A 40 -0.24 6.12 9.93
N VAL A 41 -0.68 7.37 10.07
CA VAL A 41 0.11 8.52 10.51
C VAL A 41 -0.66 9.28 11.59
N THR A 42 -0.07 9.39 12.78
CA THR A 42 -0.61 10.24 13.85
C THR A 42 0.01 11.62 13.77
N VAL A 43 -0.81 12.66 13.64
CA VAL A 43 -0.34 14.06 13.58
C VAL A 43 -0.50 14.76 14.92
N ARG A 44 0.57 15.36 15.43
CA ARG A 44 0.59 16.13 16.70
C ARG A 44 1.36 17.43 16.55
N ALA A 45 1.01 18.40 17.39
CA ALA A 45 1.77 19.62 17.57
C ALA A 45 2.51 19.56 18.92
N GLU A 46 3.76 19.97 18.93
CA GLU A 46 4.57 20.13 20.15
C GLU A 46 5.28 21.48 20.14
N GLU A 47 5.51 22.03 21.33
CA GLU A 47 6.38 23.20 21.50
C GLU A 47 7.73 22.72 22.05
N THR A 48 8.82 23.19 21.46
CA THR A 48 10.15 22.95 22.04
C THR A 48 10.33 23.81 23.29
N ASP A 49 11.12 23.37 24.26
CA ASP A 49 11.37 24.12 25.51
C ASP A 49 11.83 25.58 25.30
N THR A 50 12.50 25.86 24.18
CA THR A 50 13.01 27.20 23.84
C THR A 50 12.13 27.96 22.83
N GLY A 51 11.04 27.35 22.37
CA GLY A 51 10.24 27.83 21.24
C GLY A 51 10.99 27.87 19.91
N ARG A 52 12.17 27.21 19.83
CA ARG A 52 13.04 27.18 18.65
C ARG A 52 13.72 25.80 18.49
N PRO A 53 14.00 25.36 17.25
CA PRO A 53 13.63 25.99 15.98
C PRO A 53 12.11 25.98 15.74
N THR A 54 11.60 26.86 14.90
CA THR A 54 10.16 26.98 14.60
C THR A 54 9.84 26.42 13.23
N ASP A 55 8.59 26.02 12.98
CA ASP A 55 8.08 25.60 11.67
C ASP A 55 8.84 24.41 11.06
N PHE A 56 9.01 23.35 11.82
CA PHE A 56 9.53 22.09 11.28
C PHE A 56 8.70 20.91 11.74
N ALA A 57 8.61 19.89 10.89
CA ALA A 57 7.92 18.65 11.17
C ALA A 57 8.92 17.49 11.19
N VAL A 58 8.74 16.58 12.15
CA VAL A 58 9.54 15.37 12.29
C VAL A 58 8.63 14.17 12.11
N LEU A 59 8.98 13.28 11.19
CA LEU A 59 8.30 12.01 11.01
C LEU A 59 9.08 10.91 11.76
N ARG A 60 8.39 10.21 12.65
CA ARG A 60 8.95 9.13 13.47
C ARG A 60 8.25 7.81 13.25
N ARG A 61 8.96 6.70 13.49
CA ARG A 61 8.40 5.36 13.67
C ARG A 61 8.90 4.81 15.01
N GLY A 62 8.03 4.76 16.01
CA GLY A 62 8.47 4.54 17.40
C GLY A 62 9.46 5.63 17.81
N ASP A 63 10.65 5.22 18.27
CA ASP A 63 11.72 6.14 18.69
C ASP A 63 12.64 6.58 17.53
N GLU A 64 12.52 5.98 16.35
CA GLU A 64 13.34 6.27 15.19
C GLU A 64 12.83 7.51 14.43
N VAL A 65 13.71 8.48 14.17
CA VAL A 65 13.43 9.62 13.30
C VAL A 65 13.67 9.20 11.85
N LEU A 66 12.61 9.14 11.05
CA LEU A 66 12.69 8.79 9.63
C LEU A 66 13.13 9.98 8.79
N THR A 67 12.56 11.15 9.04
CA THR A 67 12.90 12.39 8.32
C THR A 67 12.46 13.63 9.10
N THR A 68 13.08 14.77 8.77
CA THR A 68 12.73 16.10 9.28
C THR A 68 12.59 17.06 8.11
N THR A 69 11.51 17.84 8.09
CA THR A 69 11.20 18.76 6.99
C THR A 69 10.70 20.11 7.51
N PRO A 70 10.94 21.21 6.79
CA PRO A 70 10.24 22.47 7.04
C PRO A 70 8.71 22.32 6.91
N ALA A 71 7.95 22.99 7.78
CA ALA A 71 6.49 22.87 7.81
C ALA A 71 5.79 23.46 6.57
N ASP A 72 6.37 24.51 5.97
CA ASP A 72 5.94 25.09 4.71
C ASP A 72 6.13 24.13 3.52
N ALA A 73 7.30 23.48 3.44
CA ALA A 73 7.55 22.45 2.42
C ALA A 73 6.58 21.26 2.53
N LEU A 74 6.18 20.90 3.76
CA LEU A 74 5.15 19.89 4.00
C LEU A 74 3.75 20.38 3.57
N ALA A 75 3.41 21.63 3.83
CA ALA A 75 2.14 22.22 3.40
C ALA A 75 2.00 22.19 1.88
N ASP A 76 3.05 22.58 1.16
CA ASP A 76 3.08 22.56 -0.30
C ASP A 76 2.95 21.13 -0.86
N ALA A 77 3.62 20.17 -0.24
CA ALA A 77 3.55 18.75 -0.61
C ALA A 77 2.15 18.14 -0.43
N VAL A 78 1.42 18.56 0.61
CA VAL A 78 0.05 18.11 0.88
C VAL A 78 -0.97 18.78 -0.06
N ALA A 79 -0.75 20.05 -0.40
CA ALA A 79 -1.62 20.80 -1.30
C ALA A 79 -1.50 20.37 -2.78
N SER A 80 -0.33 19.87 -3.18
CA SER A 80 -0.09 19.35 -4.53
C SER A 80 0.65 18.00 -4.45
N PRO A 81 -0.09 16.88 -4.27
CA PRO A 81 0.51 15.57 -4.38
C PRO A 81 0.99 15.40 -5.83
N ALA A 82 2.30 15.27 -6.01
CA ALA A 82 2.85 15.00 -7.33
C ALA A 82 2.17 13.73 -7.88
N THR A 83 1.39 13.88 -8.95
CA THR A 83 1.13 12.77 -9.86
C THR A 83 2.50 12.29 -10.30
N SER A 84 2.81 11.03 -10.05
CA SER A 84 4.09 10.39 -10.36
C SER A 84 4.30 10.34 -11.88
N ASP A 85 4.61 11.48 -12.47
CA ASP A 85 5.16 11.68 -13.81
C ASP A 85 5.59 13.15 -13.94
N ASP A 86 6.68 13.55 -13.29
CA ASP A 86 7.38 14.80 -13.65
C ASP A 86 8.86 14.68 -13.28
N GLY A 87 9.69 14.60 -14.32
CA GLY A 87 11.13 14.45 -14.23
C GLY A 87 11.86 15.72 -13.77
N ASP A 88 13.03 15.47 -13.19
CA ASP A 88 14.21 16.34 -13.10
C ASP A 88 14.02 17.79 -12.60
N GLY A 89 14.35 18.00 -11.32
CA GLY A 89 14.61 19.33 -10.76
C GLY A 89 15.36 19.21 -9.44
N ALA A 90 16.60 19.70 -9.41
CA ALA A 90 17.57 19.61 -8.31
C ALA A 90 17.17 20.34 -6.99
N ASP A 91 15.90 20.72 -6.83
CA ASP A 91 15.27 21.26 -5.62
C ASP A 91 14.09 20.38 -5.15
N GLY A 92 13.99 19.16 -5.67
CA GLY A 92 12.96 18.16 -5.34
C GLY A 92 13.32 17.21 -4.20
N SER A 93 14.59 17.16 -3.77
CA SER A 93 15.07 16.10 -2.87
C SER A 93 14.42 16.10 -1.48
N VAL A 94 14.14 17.27 -0.89
CA VAL A 94 13.49 17.37 0.43
C VAL A 94 11.98 17.13 0.34
N ARG A 95 11.36 17.54 -0.77
CA ARG A 95 9.92 17.40 -1.06
C ARG A 95 9.51 15.94 -1.31
N THR A 96 10.39 15.16 -1.92
CA THR A 96 10.14 13.75 -2.23
C THR A 96 10.26 12.83 -1.01
N ASP A 97 11.11 13.15 -0.04
CA ASP A 97 11.40 12.22 1.07
C ASP A 97 10.25 12.01 2.04
N VAL A 98 9.55 13.08 2.41
CA VAL A 98 8.43 13.00 3.37
C VAL A 98 7.23 12.32 2.73
N LEU A 99 6.87 12.70 1.49
CA LEU A 99 5.79 12.03 0.75
C LEU A 99 6.13 10.58 0.43
N ARG A 100 7.40 10.24 0.16
CA ARG A 100 7.86 8.85 0.01
C ARG A 100 7.60 8.05 1.28
N TYR A 101 8.03 8.54 2.44
CA TYR A 101 7.77 7.86 3.70
C TYR A 101 6.29 7.88 4.13
N LEU A 102 5.47 8.82 3.64
CA LEU A 102 4.05 8.88 4.00
C LEU A 102 3.16 8.05 3.05
N ASN A 103 3.53 7.95 1.77
CA ASN A 103 2.89 7.07 0.78
C ASN A 103 3.20 5.58 1.03
N GLU A 104 4.21 5.27 1.84
CA GLU A 104 4.68 3.90 2.06
C GLU A 104 3.68 2.99 2.77
N THR A 105 2.60 3.48 3.37
CA THR A 105 1.51 2.63 3.89
C THR A 105 0.25 3.47 4.10
N THR A 106 -0.63 3.52 3.10
CA THR A 106 -1.98 4.05 3.34
C THR A 106 -2.77 2.97 4.05
N PHE A 107 -3.24 3.23 5.28
CA PHE A 107 -4.04 2.28 6.05
C PHE A 107 -5.43 2.86 6.24
N THR A 108 -6.42 2.24 5.60
CA THR A 108 -7.82 2.70 5.68
C THR A 108 -8.78 1.54 5.78
N ALA A 109 -9.92 1.83 6.39
CA ALA A 109 -11.15 1.16 6.01
C ALA A 109 -11.49 1.55 4.55
N TYR A 110 -11.31 0.62 3.61
CA TYR A 110 -11.71 0.77 2.22
C TYR A 110 -13.10 0.19 2.02
N GLY A 111 -13.93 0.94 1.29
CA GLY A 111 -15.07 0.34 0.59
C GLY A 111 -14.62 -0.39 -0.67
N VAL A 112 -15.47 -1.27 -1.20
CA VAL A 112 -15.21 -2.11 -2.38
C VAL A 112 -14.69 -1.30 -3.58
N ASP A 113 -15.27 -0.14 -3.89
CA ASP A 113 -14.86 0.68 -5.04
C ASP A 113 -13.39 1.13 -4.96
N ARG A 114 -12.90 1.42 -3.74
CA ARG A 114 -11.50 1.82 -3.51
C ARG A 114 -10.56 0.63 -3.61
N MET A 115 -10.95 -0.53 -3.09
CA MET A 115 -10.19 -1.77 -3.23
C MET A 115 -10.01 -2.13 -4.71
N LEU A 116 -11.08 -2.00 -5.49
CA LEU A 116 -11.04 -2.25 -6.92
C LEU A 116 -10.13 -1.24 -7.63
N THR A 117 -10.24 0.05 -7.32
CA THR A 117 -9.38 1.08 -7.94
C THR A 117 -7.90 0.81 -7.64
N ALA A 118 -7.55 0.51 -6.39
CA ALA A 118 -6.17 0.20 -6.01
C ALA A 118 -5.65 -1.09 -6.67
N SER A 119 -6.50 -2.11 -6.80
CA SER A 119 -6.17 -3.36 -7.51
C SER A 119 -5.87 -3.08 -8.99
N ARG A 120 -6.72 -2.30 -9.66
CA ARG A 120 -6.56 -1.92 -11.07
C ARG A 120 -5.27 -1.13 -11.33
N GLU A 121 -4.86 -0.26 -10.41
CA GLU A 121 -3.60 0.47 -10.51
C GLU A 121 -2.38 -0.46 -10.42
N ILE A 122 -2.43 -1.48 -9.57
CA ILE A 122 -1.34 -2.49 -9.45
C ILE A 122 -1.32 -3.39 -10.70
N GLU A 123 -2.48 -3.83 -11.17
CA GLU A 123 -2.63 -4.63 -12.39
C GLU A 123 -2.13 -3.88 -13.63
N ASP A 124 -2.50 -2.61 -13.79
CA ASP A 124 -2.03 -1.76 -14.88
C ASP A 124 -0.51 -1.52 -14.79
N ARG A 125 0.05 -1.34 -13.58
CA ARG A 125 1.51 -1.29 -13.41
C ARG A 125 2.17 -2.61 -13.84
N ALA A 126 1.66 -3.76 -13.41
CA ALA A 126 2.18 -5.05 -13.82
C ALA A 126 2.14 -5.21 -15.36
N TRP A 127 1.03 -4.81 -15.99
CA TRP A 127 0.89 -4.84 -17.44
C TRP A 127 1.88 -3.93 -18.17
N ARG A 128 2.14 -2.72 -17.63
CA ARG A 128 3.08 -1.74 -18.20
C ARG A 128 4.53 -2.21 -18.09
N VAL A 129 4.91 -2.81 -16.96
CA VAL A 129 6.23 -3.42 -16.78
C VAL A 129 6.37 -4.64 -17.69
N GLY A 130 5.32 -5.46 -17.78
CA GLY A 130 5.21 -6.56 -18.74
C GLY A 130 6.04 -7.80 -18.38
N GLU A 131 6.67 -7.83 -17.22
CA GLU A 131 7.41 -8.98 -16.69
C GLU A 131 7.33 -9.02 -15.15
N GLY A 132 7.66 -10.17 -14.56
CA GLY A 132 7.67 -10.37 -13.11
C GLY A 132 6.60 -11.34 -12.63
N ARG A 133 6.19 -11.21 -11.37
CA ARG A 133 5.16 -12.04 -10.73
C ARG A 133 4.06 -11.19 -10.14
N LEU A 134 2.82 -11.60 -10.38
CA LEU A 134 1.62 -10.98 -9.82
C LEU A 134 0.84 -12.02 -9.01
N HIS A 135 0.57 -11.72 -7.75
CA HIS A 135 -0.24 -12.54 -6.85
C HIS A 135 -1.53 -11.81 -6.50
N ALA A 136 -2.69 -12.42 -6.76
CA ALA A 136 -3.99 -11.81 -6.47
C ALA A 136 -4.95 -12.75 -5.73
N GLY A 137 -5.55 -12.27 -4.65
CA GLY A 137 -6.51 -13.00 -3.83
C GLY A 137 -7.92 -12.44 -3.98
N PHE A 138 -8.86 -13.30 -4.38
CA PHE A 138 -10.25 -12.94 -4.70
C PHE A 138 -11.25 -13.32 -3.61
N GLN A 139 -10.77 -13.83 -2.47
CA GLN A 139 -11.57 -14.46 -1.43
C GLN A 139 -12.26 -15.76 -1.87
N TYR A 140 -13.08 -15.72 -2.92
CA TYR A 140 -13.90 -16.84 -3.42
C TYR A 140 -13.75 -17.03 -4.93
N VAL A 141 -14.03 -18.25 -5.43
CA VAL A 141 -13.93 -18.57 -6.86
C VAL A 141 -14.97 -17.78 -7.65
N SER A 142 -16.17 -17.57 -7.13
CA SER A 142 -17.20 -16.76 -7.79
C SER A 142 -16.79 -15.31 -8.05
N VAL A 143 -15.87 -14.77 -7.24
CA VAL A 143 -15.32 -13.43 -7.45
C VAL A 143 -14.23 -13.47 -8.54
N LEU A 144 -13.40 -14.51 -8.54
CA LEU A 144 -12.38 -14.73 -9.59
C LEU A 144 -13.02 -14.92 -10.98
N ASP A 145 -14.16 -15.61 -11.08
CA ASP A 145 -14.85 -15.87 -12.36
C ASP A 145 -15.18 -14.56 -13.11
N GLY A 146 -15.57 -13.52 -12.36
CA GLY A 146 -15.82 -12.17 -12.88
C GLY A 146 -14.58 -11.41 -13.36
N GLU A 147 -13.38 -11.88 -13.03
CA GLU A 147 -12.10 -11.21 -13.31
C GLU A 147 -11.20 -12.01 -14.28
N THR A 148 -11.74 -13.09 -14.85
CA THR A 148 -11.05 -14.01 -15.77
C THR A 148 -10.42 -13.30 -16.96
N ASP A 149 -11.14 -12.37 -17.60
CA ASP A 149 -10.64 -11.61 -18.75
C ASP A 149 -9.41 -10.75 -18.39
N VAL A 150 -9.41 -10.12 -17.22
CA VAL A 150 -8.31 -9.23 -16.79
C VAL A 150 -7.04 -10.03 -16.58
N TYR A 151 -7.14 -11.14 -15.84
CA TYR A 151 -6.00 -11.96 -15.49
C TYR A 151 -5.51 -12.81 -16.67
N GLY A 152 -6.42 -13.19 -17.57
CA GLY A 152 -6.06 -13.77 -18.87
C GLY A 152 -5.22 -12.81 -19.72
N ASN A 153 -5.62 -11.54 -19.83
CA ASN A 153 -4.86 -10.52 -20.56
C ASN A 153 -3.48 -10.23 -19.95
N LEU A 154 -3.36 -10.25 -18.62
CA LEU A 154 -2.08 -10.11 -17.94
C LEU A 154 -1.14 -11.29 -18.26
N ALA A 155 -1.68 -12.51 -18.32
CA ALA A 155 -0.92 -13.72 -18.66
C ALA A 155 -0.49 -13.81 -20.13
N GLU A 156 -0.97 -12.93 -21.03
CA GLU A 156 -0.43 -12.80 -22.39
C GLU A 156 0.97 -12.16 -22.40
N ARG A 157 1.38 -11.53 -21.30
CA ARG A 157 2.72 -10.99 -21.08
C ARG A 157 3.62 -12.01 -20.38
N PRO A 158 4.94 -11.81 -20.38
CA PRO A 158 5.91 -12.52 -19.52
C PRO A 158 5.73 -12.32 -18.00
N ILE A 159 4.50 -12.22 -17.51
CA ILE A 159 4.16 -12.10 -16.10
C ILE A 159 3.67 -13.46 -15.61
N ASP A 160 4.28 -13.99 -14.55
CA ASP A 160 3.80 -15.20 -13.89
C ASP A 160 2.67 -14.82 -12.92
N VAL A 161 1.45 -15.18 -13.32
CA VAL A 161 0.22 -14.74 -12.64
C VAL A 161 -0.28 -15.88 -11.75
N HIS A 162 -0.37 -15.61 -10.45
CA HIS A 162 -0.95 -16.51 -9.46
C HIS A 162 -2.22 -15.91 -8.86
N VAL A 163 -3.33 -16.65 -8.93
CA VAL A 163 -4.60 -16.24 -8.33
C VAL A 163 -5.01 -17.19 -7.22
N TYR A 164 -5.58 -16.66 -6.15
CA TYR A 164 -5.96 -17.40 -4.95
C TYR A 164 -7.43 -17.18 -4.63
N ALA A 165 -8.15 -18.27 -4.37
CA ALA A 165 -9.57 -18.21 -4.04
C ALA A 165 -10.00 -19.39 -3.17
N ALA A 166 -10.91 -19.17 -2.22
CA ALA A 166 -11.56 -20.24 -1.49
C ALA A 166 -12.69 -20.88 -2.33
N PRO A 167 -12.93 -22.20 -2.19
CA PRO A 167 -13.91 -22.89 -3.01
C PRO A 167 -15.34 -22.58 -2.58
N ASP A 168 -16.10 -21.91 -3.44
CA ASP A 168 -17.56 -21.79 -3.40
C ASP A 168 -18.22 -22.31 -4.68
N GLU A 169 -17.46 -22.39 -5.78
CA GLU A 169 -17.85 -23.02 -7.04
C GLU A 169 -16.65 -23.69 -7.75
N ALA A 170 -16.87 -24.19 -8.97
CA ALA A 170 -15.81 -24.82 -9.76
C ALA A 170 -14.83 -23.77 -10.31
N PRO A 171 -13.50 -23.96 -10.19
CA PRO A 171 -12.53 -22.97 -10.63
C PRO A 171 -12.57 -22.78 -12.16
N PRO A 172 -12.44 -21.54 -12.66
CA PRO A 172 -12.32 -21.28 -14.08
C PRO A 172 -11.00 -21.83 -14.63
N SER A 173 -11.01 -22.23 -15.90
CA SER A 173 -9.80 -22.63 -16.62
C SER A 173 -9.17 -21.41 -17.29
N LEU A 174 -8.11 -20.87 -16.70
CA LEU A 174 -7.37 -19.72 -17.23
C LEU A 174 -6.03 -20.15 -17.83
N ALA A 175 -5.83 -19.88 -19.12
CA ALA A 175 -4.56 -20.16 -19.77
C ALA A 175 -3.47 -19.19 -19.29
N GLY A 176 -2.30 -19.71 -18.93
CA GLY A 176 -1.17 -18.90 -18.46
C GLY A 176 -1.31 -18.36 -17.03
N VAL A 177 -2.38 -18.69 -16.32
CA VAL A 177 -2.62 -18.29 -14.93
C VAL A 177 -2.58 -19.52 -14.03
N SER A 178 -1.82 -19.43 -12.94
CA SER A 178 -1.80 -20.43 -11.88
C SER A 178 -2.94 -20.18 -10.90
N VAL A 179 -4.00 -21.01 -10.96
CA VAL A 179 -5.16 -20.92 -10.07
C VAL A 179 -4.96 -21.80 -8.83
N HIS A 180 -4.90 -21.17 -7.66
CA HIS A 180 -4.75 -21.82 -6.36
C HIS A 180 -6.08 -21.79 -5.60
N VAL A 181 -6.76 -22.94 -5.56
CA VAL A 181 -8.02 -23.08 -4.81
C VAL A 181 -7.73 -23.57 -3.39
N GLU A 182 -7.91 -22.70 -2.39
CA GLU A 182 -7.44 -22.93 -1.03
C GLU A 182 -8.50 -22.53 0.00
N SER A 183 -8.96 -23.50 0.80
CA SER A 183 -9.93 -23.29 1.90
C SER A 183 -9.29 -22.68 3.16
N ALA A 184 -8.23 -21.89 3.02
CA ALA A 184 -7.54 -21.27 4.14
C ALA A 184 -8.24 -19.97 4.55
N ASP A 185 -8.48 -19.77 5.85
CA ASP A 185 -9.11 -18.56 6.39
C ASP A 185 -8.42 -17.26 5.94
N GLU A 186 -7.09 -17.30 5.72
CA GLU A 186 -6.36 -16.13 5.24
C GLU A 186 -6.68 -15.81 3.78
N ILE A 187 -6.96 -16.80 2.93
CA ILE A 187 -7.37 -16.57 1.53
C ILE A 187 -8.83 -16.10 1.49
N GLU A 188 -9.72 -16.76 2.22
CA GLU A 188 -11.16 -16.43 2.24
C GLU A 188 -11.44 -15.01 2.77
N ARG A 189 -10.63 -14.54 3.73
CA ARG A 189 -10.91 -13.27 4.44
C ARG A 189 -9.97 -12.13 4.09
N THR A 190 -9.14 -12.29 3.06
CA THR A 190 -8.28 -11.20 2.59
C THR A 190 -8.45 -10.97 1.10
N TRP A 191 -8.44 -9.69 0.73
CA TRP A 191 -8.26 -9.22 -0.63
C TRP A 191 -6.84 -8.72 -0.74
N PHE A 192 -6.09 -9.22 -1.72
CA PHE A 192 -4.75 -8.72 -1.99
C PHE A 192 -4.42 -8.73 -3.48
N VAL A 193 -3.55 -7.81 -3.88
CA VAL A 193 -2.86 -7.82 -5.17
C VAL A 193 -1.43 -7.38 -4.90
N ALA A 194 -0.44 -8.21 -5.22
CA ALA A 194 0.97 -7.94 -4.97
C ALA A 194 1.79 -8.20 -6.23
N PHE A 195 2.53 -7.19 -6.68
CA PHE A 195 3.39 -7.26 -7.85
C PHE A 195 4.86 -7.11 -7.43
N ASP A 196 5.71 -8.05 -7.84
CA ASP A 196 7.13 -8.12 -7.44
C ASP A 196 8.05 -7.12 -8.18
N GLY A 197 7.49 -6.31 -9.07
CA GLY A 197 8.23 -5.28 -9.79
C GLY A 197 9.10 -5.79 -10.93
N GLY A 198 9.07 -7.09 -11.28
CA GLY A 198 9.93 -7.64 -12.34
C GLY A 198 11.41 -7.57 -12.00
N GLY A 199 11.77 -7.55 -10.71
CA GLY A 199 13.15 -7.38 -10.24
C GLY A 199 13.58 -5.91 -10.07
N LEU A 200 12.68 -4.96 -10.29
CA LEU A 200 12.89 -3.53 -10.04
C LEU A 200 12.15 -3.12 -8.76
N ASP A 201 12.89 -2.73 -7.72
CA ASP A 201 12.32 -2.38 -6.41
C ASP A 201 11.37 -1.16 -6.46
N ASP A 202 11.60 -0.22 -7.37
CA ASP A 202 10.76 0.97 -7.58
C ASP A 202 9.43 0.64 -8.26
N GLN A 203 9.30 -0.54 -8.86
CA GLN A 203 8.07 -1.03 -9.48
C GLN A 203 7.24 -1.92 -8.54
N LYS A 204 7.79 -2.33 -7.39
CA LYS A 204 7.10 -3.14 -6.40
C LYS A 204 5.92 -2.38 -5.81
N CYS A 205 4.77 -3.04 -5.76
CA CYS A 205 3.60 -2.50 -5.07
C CYS A 205 2.67 -3.62 -4.62
N ALA A 206 1.95 -3.37 -3.52
CA ALA A 206 0.97 -4.33 -3.00
C ALA A 206 -0.20 -3.65 -2.32
N LEU A 207 -1.37 -4.22 -2.51
CA LEU A 207 -2.59 -4.01 -1.74
C LEU A 207 -2.81 -5.28 -0.91
N LEU A 208 -3.06 -5.11 0.38
CA LEU A 208 -3.45 -6.21 1.27
C LEU A 208 -4.44 -5.70 2.29
N ALA A 209 -5.65 -6.27 2.29
CA ALA A 209 -6.70 -5.95 3.25
C ALA A 209 -7.44 -7.18 3.75
N GLU A 210 -7.82 -7.14 5.02
CA GLU A 210 -8.67 -8.12 5.69
C GLU A 210 -10.11 -7.61 5.72
N GLU A 211 -11.06 -8.47 5.38
CA GLU A 211 -12.48 -8.14 5.57
C GLU A 211 -12.84 -8.17 7.07
N ARG A 212 -13.34 -7.04 7.58
CA ARG A 212 -13.74 -6.82 8.98
C ARG A 212 -15.17 -6.26 9.02
N GLY A 213 -16.14 -7.17 9.13
CA GLY A 213 -17.58 -6.84 9.02
C GLY A 213 -18.05 -6.89 7.57
N ASP A 214 -19.32 -6.58 7.32
CA ASP A 214 -19.92 -6.77 6.00
C ASP A 214 -19.33 -5.82 4.95
N ARG A 215 -18.48 -6.36 4.05
CA ARG A 215 -17.87 -5.63 2.92
C ARG A 215 -17.06 -4.39 3.33
N ASN A 216 -16.47 -4.44 4.52
CA ASN A 216 -15.56 -3.40 5.00
C ASN A 216 -14.16 -3.97 5.08
N PHE A 217 -13.25 -3.41 4.30
CA PHE A 217 -11.90 -3.94 4.15
C PHE A 217 -10.92 -3.07 4.92
N TYR A 218 -10.07 -3.72 5.73
CA TYR A 218 -9.10 -3.04 6.55
C TYR A 218 -7.70 -3.52 6.23
N GLY A 219 -6.87 -2.61 5.75
CA GLY A 219 -5.51 -2.93 5.38
C GLY A 219 -4.85 -1.78 4.68
N PHE A 220 -3.89 -2.09 3.81
CA PHE A 220 -3.02 -1.10 3.25
C PHE A 220 -2.67 -1.30 1.78
N TRP A 221 -2.34 -0.18 1.15
CA TRP A 221 -1.54 -0.15 -0.08
C TRP A 221 -0.13 0.36 0.26
N THR A 222 0.87 -0.34 -0.24
CA THR A 222 2.28 -0.01 -0.09
C THR A 222 3.04 -0.07 -1.42
N TYR A 223 4.15 0.67 -1.45
CA TYR A 223 5.22 0.64 -2.43
C TYR A 223 6.57 0.23 -1.79
N ASP A 224 6.56 -0.14 -0.51
CA ASP A 224 7.76 -0.55 0.21
C ASP A 224 8.18 -1.94 -0.27
N PRO A 225 9.35 -2.08 -0.92
CA PRO A 225 9.80 -3.35 -1.49
C PRO A 225 9.93 -4.44 -0.41
N ALA A 226 10.29 -4.09 0.83
CA ALA A 226 10.44 -5.05 1.92
C ALA A 226 9.09 -5.58 2.45
N ILE A 227 8.01 -4.80 2.30
CA ILE A 227 6.65 -5.28 2.62
C ILE A 227 6.12 -6.15 1.47
N VAL A 228 6.32 -5.71 0.22
CA VAL A 228 5.90 -6.46 -0.98
C VAL A 228 6.57 -7.83 -1.00
N ASP A 229 7.90 -7.89 -0.85
CA ASP A 229 8.66 -9.13 -0.84
C ASP A 229 8.16 -10.08 0.24
N ARG A 230 7.82 -9.55 1.43
CA ARG A 230 7.29 -10.36 2.52
C ARG A 230 5.95 -11.01 2.20
N ILE A 231 5.07 -10.30 1.49
CA ILE A 231 3.77 -10.82 1.05
C ILE A 231 3.99 -11.92 0.00
N VAL A 232 4.75 -11.61 -1.05
CA VAL A 232 5.06 -12.54 -2.16
C VAL A 232 5.72 -13.81 -1.61
N ASP A 233 6.79 -13.65 -0.83
CA ASP A 233 7.50 -14.75 -0.17
C ASP A 233 6.59 -15.65 0.66
N HIS A 234 5.63 -15.07 1.39
CA HIS A 234 4.68 -15.84 2.19
C HIS A 234 3.76 -16.69 1.31
N LEU A 235 3.19 -16.08 0.26
CA LEU A 235 2.31 -16.76 -0.69
C LEU A 235 3.05 -17.87 -1.44
N GLU A 236 4.25 -17.59 -1.93
CA GLU A 236 5.07 -18.57 -2.65
C GLU A 236 5.42 -19.76 -1.78
N ARG A 237 5.97 -19.52 -0.58
CA ARG A 237 6.35 -20.60 0.34
C ARG A 237 5.16 -21.45 0.76
N ARG A 238 3.97 -20.86 0.89
CA ARG A 238 2.81 -21.52 1.49
C ARG A 238 1.92 -22.24 0.48
N TYR A 239 1.86 -21.75 -0.76
CA TYR A 239 0.87 -22.17 -1.75
C TYR A 239 1.46 -22.52 -3.11
N VAL A 240 2.57 -21.91 -3.53
CA VAL A 240 3.16 -22.17 -4.86
C VAL A 240 4.19 -23.30 -4.81
N GLY A 241 5.07 -23.29 -3.80
CA GLY A 241 6.18 -24.26 -3.67
C GLY A 241 5.79 -25.65 -3.15
N ARG A 242 4.54 -26.10 -3.37
CA ARG A 242 4.02 -27.36 -2.81
C ARG A 242 3.86 -28.47 -3.83
#